data_AF-A0A7S2EZ32-F1
#
_entry.id   AF-A0A7S2EZ32-F1
#
_cell.length_a   1.000
_cell.length_b   1.000
_cell.length_c   1.000
_cell.angle_alpha   90.00
_cell.angle_beta   90.00
_cell.angle_gamma   90.00
#
_symmetry.space_group_name_H-M   'P 1'
#
loop_
_entity.id
_entity.type
_entity.pdbx_description
1 polymer ?
#
loop_
_entity_poly.entity_id
_entity_poly.type
_entity_poly.pdbx_seq_one_letter_code
_entity_poly.pdbx_strand_id
1 'polypeptide(L)'
;KETKENEIEKTTKDQDVKYKAKEAGELDQAIAEASSDRSGVQSELDAVMDYLKTLEGKCIAKAETFEERKARFEAELAGLKEALKILEGEAMLLQKSTRRTLRGVRQHSTVA
;
A
#
# COMPACT_ATOMS: atom_id res chain seq x y z
N LYS A 1 -24.54 77.92 10.43
CA LYS A 1 -25.13 76.69 9.85
C LYS A 1 -24.02 75.69 9.55
N GLU A 2 -23.02 76.08 8.76
CA GLU A 2 -21.86 75.25 8.41
C GLU A 2 -21.11 74.60 9.60
N THR A 3 -20.94 75.29 10.73
CA THR A 3 -20.19 74.73 11.87
C THR A 3 -20.83 73.49 12.49
N LYS A 4 -22.17 73.40 12.50
CA LYS A 4 -22.89 72.21 13.00
C LYS A 4 -22.88 71.08 11.99
N GLU A 5 -22.96 71.38 10.70
CA GLU A 5 -22.84 70.39 9.62
C GLU A 5 -21.44 69.75 9.63
N ASN A 6 -20.38 70.54 9.81
CA ASN A 6 -19.01 70.04 9.92
C ASN A 6 -18.80 69.13 11.15
N GLU A 7 -19.43 69.43 12.29
CA GLU A 7 -19.37 68.57 13.49
C GLU A 7 -20.08 67.22 13.26
N ILE A 8 -21.26 67.23 12.63
CA ILE A 8 -22.01 66.02 12.27
C ILE A 8 -21.22 65.18 11.26
N GLU A 9 -20.62 65.83 10.26
CA GLU A 9 -19.81 65.12 9.26
C GLU A 9 -18.56 64.50 9.89
N LYS A 10 -17.87 65.22 10.79
CA LYS A 10 -16.71 64.69 11.51
C LYS A 10 -17.08 63.48 12.35
N THR A 11 -18.13 63.58 13.16
CA THR A 11 -18.58 62.46 14.01
C THR A 11 -18.99 61.24 13.19
N THR A 12 -19.63 61.45 12.04
CA THR A 12 -19.97 60.37 11.08
C THR A 12 -18.70 59.69 10.56
N LYS A 13 -17.71 60.47 10.09
CA LYS A 13 -16.43 59.93 9.59
C LYS A 13 -15.64 59.20 10.68
N ASP A 14 -15.63 59.70 11.91
CA ASP A 14 -14.96 59.06 13.04
C ASP A 14 -15.59 57.70 13.38
N GLN A 15 -16.93 57.59 13.29
CA GLN A 15 -17.61 56.30 13.41
C GLN A 15 -17.29 55.37 12.23
N ASP A 16 -17.29 55.87 11.00
CA ASP A 16 -16.93 55.08 9.81
C ASP A 16 -15.52 54.50 9.92
N VAL A 17 -14.54 55.28 10.38
CA VAL A 17 -13.17 54.80 10.62
C VAL A 17 -13.17 53.68 11.64
N LYS A 18 -13.92 53.83 12.75
CA LYS A 18 -14.00 52.81 13.79
C LYS A 18 -14.62 51.51 13.28
N TYR A 19 -15.72 51.58 12.53
CA TYR A 19 -16.37 50.39 11.97
C TYR A 19 -15.50 49.70 10.93
N LYS A 20 -14.89 50.45 10.00
CA LYS A 20 -13.99 49.90 8.99
C LYS A 20 -12.73 49.29 9.59
N ALA A 21 -12.19 49.87 10.66
CA ALA A 21 -11.05 49.29 11.37
C ALA A 21 -11.42 47.96 12.05
N LYS A 22 -12.62 47.85 12.63
CA LYS A 22 -13.12 46.60 13.20
C LYS A 22 -13.33 45.54 12.12
N GLU A 23 -13.97 45.91 11.02
CA GLU A 23 -14.22 45.03 9.88
C GLU A 23 -12.90 44.52 9.26
N ALA A 24 -11.90 45.39 9.10
CA ALA A 24 -10.58 44.99 8.63
C ALA A 24 -9.95 43.92 9.52
N GLY A 25 -10.00 44.09 10.85
CA GLY A 25 -9.49 43.10 11.79
C GLY A 25 -10.24 41.76 11.75
N GLU A 26 -11.57 41.80 11.60
CA GLU A 26 -12.39 40.60 11.42
C GLU A 26 -12.06 39.86 10.11
N LEU A 27 -11.86 40.60 9.02
CA LEU A 27 -11.44 40.04 7.73
C LEU A 27 -10.03 39.45 7.80
N ASP A 28 -9.08 40.11 8.46
CA ASP A 28 -7.73 39.59 8.65
C ASP A 28 -7.74 38.28 9.45
N GLN A 29 -8.56 38.20 10.49
CA GLN A 29 -8.76 36.96 11.24
C GLN A 29 -9.36 35.86 10.36
N ALA A 30 -10.42 36.16 9.60
CA ALA A 30 -11.05 35.18 8.71
C ALA A 30 -10.08 34.69 7.62
N ILE A 31 -9.24 35.57 7.08
CA ILE A 31 -8.19 35.20 6.12
C ILE A 31 -7.17 34.27 6.78
N ALA A 32 -6.73 34.55 8.01
CA ALA A 32 -5.78 33.71 8.72
C ALA A 32 -6.35 32.32 9.00
N GLU A 33 -7.59 32.24 9.49
CA GLU A 33 -8.30 30.98 9.74
C GLU A 33 -8.47 30.17 8.45
N ALA A 34 -9.02 30.77 7.39
CA ALA A 34 -9.22 30.09 6.10
C ALA A 34 -7.89 29.64 5.47
N SER A 35 -6.81 30.40 5.65
CA SER A 35 -5.48 30.03 5.15
C SER A 35 -4.91 28.84 5.92
N SER A 36 -5.09 28.81 7.25
CA SER A 36 -4.70 27.69 8.09
C SER A 36 -5.49 26.43 7.73
N ASP A 37 -6.81 26.53 7.61
CA ASP A 37 -7.69 25.41 7.24
C ASP A 37 -7.31 24.85 5.87
N ARG A 38 -7.09 25.73 4.88
CA ARG A 38 -6.63 25.32 3.55
C ARG A 38 -5.30 24.56 3.62
N SER A 39 -4.34 25.04 4.42
CA SER A 39 -3.06 24.35 4.58
C SER A 39 -3.23 22.98 5.24
N GLY A 40 -4.10 22.87 6.24
CA GLY A 40 -4.42 21.61 6.90
C GLY A 40 -5.03 20.60 5.93
N VAL A 41 -6.11 20.99 5.23
CA VAL A 41 -6.80 20.14 4.25
C VAL A 41 -5.88 19.75 3.10
N GLN A 42 -5.00 20.64 2.63
CA GLN A 42 -4.03 20.30 1.59
C GLN A 42 -3.07 19.20 2.07
N SER A 43 -2.59 19.27 3.32
CA SER A 43 -1.69 18.25 3.86
C SER A 43 -2.37 16.88 3.99
N GLU A 44 -3.65 16.85 4.37
CA GLU A 44 -4.45 15.63 4.42
C GLU A 44 -4.68 15.07 3.01
N LEU A 45 -5.00 15.92 2.04
CA LEU A 45 -5.17 15.52 0.64
C LEU A 45 -3.90 14.90 0.06
N ASP A 46 -2.75 15.53 0.29
CA ASP A 46 -1.45 15.02 -0.17
C ASP A 46 -1.17 13.64 0.42
N ALA A 47 -1.41 13.45 1.73
CA ALA A 47 -1.27 12.15 2.39
C ALA A 47 -2.22 11.08 1.82
N VAL A 48 -3.48 11.43 1.52
CA VAL A 48 -4.45 10.51 0.90
C VAL A 48 -4.00 10.10 -0.50
N MET A 49 -3.49 11.04 -1.30
CA MET A 49 -3.02 10.76 -2.67
C MET A 49 -1.78 9.87 -2.67
N ASP A 50 -0.85 10.06 -1.74
CA ASP A 50 0.32 9.18 -1.57
C ASP A 50 -0.08 7.76 -1.16
N TYR A 51 -1.05 7.63 -0.26
CA TYR A 51 -1.59 6.32 0.12
C TYR A 51 -2.33 5.66 -1.04
N LEU A 52 -3.12 6.42 -1.80
CA LEU A 52 -3.79 5.92 -3.00
C LEU A 52 -2.78 5.36 -4.00
N LYS A 53 -1.70 6.08 -4.30
CA LYS A 53 -0.62 5.60 -5.19
C LYS A 53 -0.02 4.28 -4.71
N THR A 54 0.12 4.10 -3.40
CA THR A 54 0.57 2.83 -2.81
C THR A 54 -0.44 1.71 -3.04
N LEU A 55 -1.73 1.99 -2.91
CA LEU A 55 -2.79 1.03 -3.21
C LEU A 55 -2.86 0.69 -4.69
N GLU A 56 -2.73 1.68 -5.57
CA GLU A 56 -2.71 1.46 -7.01
C GLU A 56 -1.57 0.52 -7.40
N GLY A 57 -0.36 0.73 -6.86
CA GLY A 57 0.78 -0.18 -7.10
C GLY A 57 0.59 -1.61 -6.59
N LYS A 58 -0.26 -1.82 -5.56
CA LYS A 58 -0.57 -3.15 -5.00
C LYS A 58 -1.75 -3.83 -5.67
N CYS A 59 -2.79 -3.06 -6.00
CA CYS A 59 -4.13 -3.55 -6.29
C CYS A 59 -4.52 -3.38 -7.76
N ILE A 60 -3.99 -2.36 -8.44
CA ILE A 60 -4.16 -2.21 -9.90
C ILE A 60 -3.04 -3.04 -10.52
N ALA A 61 -3.29 -4.35 -10.61
CA ALA A 61 -2.39 -5.26 -11.29
C ALA A 61 -2.12 -4.73 -12.71
N LYS A 62 -0.85 -4.65 -13.09
CA LYS A 62 -0.51 -4.80 -14.50
C LYS A 62 -1.07 -6.17 -14.90
N ALA A 63 -2.20 -6.19 -15.57
CA ALA A 63 -2.77 -7.44 -16.05
C ALA A 63 -1.72 -8.09 -16.95
N GLU A 64 -1.15 -9.20 -16.48
CA GLU A 64 -0.34 -10.05 -17.33
C GLU A 64 -1.18 -10.44 -18.54
N THR A 65 -0.56 -10.45 -19.72
CA THR A 65 -1.28 -10.90 -20.91
C THR A 65 -1.67 -12.37 -20.73
N PHE A 66 -2.77 -12.78 -21.36
CA PHE A 66 -3.21 -14.18 -21.31
C PHE A 66 -2.07 -15.13 -21.73
N GLU A 67 -1.28 -14.74 -22.73
CA GLU A 67 -0.15 -15.52 -23.22
C GLU A 67 0.96 -15.68 -22.17
N GLU A 68 1.37 -14.60 -21.50
CA GLU A 68 2.38 -14.67 -20.42
C GLU A 68 1.89 -15.54 -19.25
N ARG A 69 0.62 -15.37 -18.86
CA ARG A 69 -0.03 -16.20 -17.83
C ARG A 69 0.02 -17.67 -18.20
N LYS A 70 -0.40 -18.00 -19.42
CA LYS A 70 -0.45 -19.37 -19.95
C LYS A 70 0.95 -19.98 -20.01
N ALA A 71 1.94 -19.26 -20.53
CA ALA A 71 3.32 -19.72 -20.62
C ALA A 71 3.90 -20.07 -19.23
N ARG A 72 3.66 -19.24 -18.20
CA ARG A 72 4.07 -19.54 -16.83
C ARG A 72 3.39 -20.82 -16.31
N PHE A 73 2.08 -20.97 -16.49
CA PHE A 73 1.36 -22.16 -16.06
C PHE A 73 1.83 -23.43 -16.77
N GLU A 74 2.13 -23.36 -18.07
CA GLU A 74 2.65 -24.49 -18.84
C GLU A 74 4.05 -24.91 -18.35
N ALA A 75 4.93 -23.94 -18.08
CA ALA A 75 6.25 -24.20 -17.51
C ALA A 75 6.15 -24.82 -16.10
N GLU A 76 5.25 -24.32 -15.26
CA GLU A 76 4.98 -24.87 -13.93
C GLU A 76 4.45 -26.31 -14.01
N LEU A 77 3.47 -26.56 -14.90
CA LEU A 77 2.95 -27.91 -15.16
C LEU A 77 4.03 -28.87 -15.65
N ALA A 78 4.93 -28.42 -16.52
CA ALA A 78 6.03 -29.24 -17.01
C ALA A 78 6.99 -29.61 -15.86
N GLY A 79 7.39 -28.63 -15.05
CA GLY A 79 8.25 -28.86 -13.89
C GLY A 79 7.61 -29.78 -12.84
N LEU A 80 6.31 -29.61 -12.56
CA LEU A 80 5.57 -30.50 -11.65
C LEU A 80 5.51 -31.94 -12.16
N LYS A 81 5.30 -32.13 -13.47
CA LYS A 81 5.30 -33.46 -14.09
C LYS A 81 6.68 -34.11 -14.06
N GLU A 82 7.73 -33.32 -14.28
CA GLU A 82 9.11 -33.82 -14.19
C GLU A 82 9.46 -34.22 -12.76
N ALA A 83 9.14 -33.38 -11.77
CA ALA A 83 9.32 -33.69 -10.36
C ALA A 83 8.57 -34.98 -9.96
N LEU A 84 7.32 -35.13 -10.41
CA LEU A 84 6.54 -36.35 -10.17
C LEU A 84 7.25 -37.60 -10.76
N LYS A 85 7.72 -37.52 -12.00
CA LYS A 85 8.45 -38.61 -12.66
C LYS A 85 9.73 -38.98 -11.91
N ILE A 86 10.48 -37.99 -11.42
CA ILE A 86 11.68 -38.20 -10.61
C ILE A 86 11.31 -38.92 -9.32
N LEU A 87 10.32 -38.43 -8.58
CA LEU A 87 9.89 -39.04 -7.33
C LEU A 87 9.39 -40.48 -7.52
N GLU A 88 8.66 -40.77 -8.59
CA GLU A 88 8.25 -42.13 -8.93
C GLU A 88 9.45 -43.03 -9.30
N GLY A 89 10.40 -42.51 -10.08
CA GLY A 89 11.61 -43.24 -10.48
C GLY A 89 12.63 -43.47 -9.35
N GLU A 90 12.81 -42.49 -8.48
CA GLU A 90 13.74 -42.53 -7.33
C GLU A 90 13.16 -43.31 -6.15
N ALA A 91 11.85 -43.19 -5.88
CA ALA A 91 11.17 -44.06 -4.90
C ALA A 91 11.30 -45.54 -5.27
N MET A 92 11.30 -45.85 -6.58
CA MET A 92 11.57 -47.19 -7.11
C MET A 92 13.02 -47.68 -6.88
N LEU A 93 14.00 -46.78 -6.77
CA LEU A 93 15.40 -47.11 -6.49
C LEU A 93 15.66 -47.30 -4.99
N LEU A 94 15.00 -46.52 -4.13
CA LEU A 94 15.07 -46.64 -2.66
C LEU A 94 14.55 -47.99 -2.16
N GLN A 95 13.50 -48.56 -2.80
CA GLN A 95 12.97 -49.89 -2.44
C GLN A 95 13.82 -51.08 -2.93
N LYS A 96 14.66 -50.91 -3.95
CA LYS A 96 15.50 -52.01 -4.49
C LYS A 96 16.81 -52.22 -3.72
N SER A 97 17.28 -51.21 -2.99
CA SER A 97 18.54 -51.23 -2.23
C SER A 97 18.49 -52.19 -1.01
N THR A 98 17.32 -52.41 -0.41
CA THR A 98 17.19 -53.18 0.83
C THR A 98 17.09 -54.70 0.67
N ARG A 99 17.20 -55.26 -0.55
CA ARG A 99 17.04 -56.71 -0.82
C ARG A 99 18.34 -57.47 -1.14
N ARG A 100 19.52 -57.01 -0.73
CA ARG A 100 20.76 -57.80 -0.87
C ARG A 100 21.70 -57.67 0.32
N THR A 101 21.38 -58.38 1.41
CA THR A 101 22.29 -59.00 2.41
C THR A 101 21.36 -59.56 3.49
N LEU A 102 21.19 -60.87 3.65
CA LEU A 102 22.05 -61.72 4.49
C LEU A 102 21.96 -63.19 3.98
N ARG A 103 22.97 -63.65 3.23
CA ARG A 103 23.26 -65.08 3.06
C ARG A 103 24.37 -65.43 4.06
N GLY A 104 24.10 -66.33 4.99
CA GLY A 104 25.16 -66.89 5.83
C GLY A 104 24.74 -67.45 7.18
N VAL A 105 23.73 -68.33 7.25
CA VAL A 105 23.61 -69.24 8.40
C VAL A 105 24.45 -70.48 8.08
N ARG A 106 25.68 -70.54 8.61
CA ARG A 106 26.48 -71.78 8.66
C ARG A 106 25.81 -72.73 9.64
N GLN A 107 25.53 -73.96 9.22
CA GLN A 107 25.13 -75.04 10.13
C GLN A 107 26.27 -75.29 11.14
N HIS A 108 25.94 -75.27 12.44
CA HIS A 108 26.84 -75.76 13.47
C HIS A 108 26.80 -77.29 13.42
N SER A 109 27.93 -77.94 13.08
CA SER A 109 28.05 -79.39 13.16
C SER A 109 28.03 -79.82 14.62
N THR A 110 27.08 -80.68 14.96
CA THR A 110 27.14 -81.56 16.14
C THR A 110 28.24 -82.61 15.93
N VAL A 111 29.22 -82.67 16.82
CA VAL A 111 30.04 -83.88 17.03
C VAL A 111 30.28 -84.05 18.54
N ALA A 112 30.05 -85.29 18.97
CA ALA A 112 30.29 -86.00 20.24
C ALA A 112 31.07 -85.29 21.36
#